data_AF-A0A3C0ADG5-F1
#
_entry.id   AF-A0A3C0ADG5-F1
#
_cell.length_a   1.000
_cell.length_b   1.000
_cell.length_c   1.000
_cell.angle_alpha   90.00
_cell.angle_beta   90.00
_cell.angle_gamma   90.00
#
_symmetry.space_group_name_H-M   'P 1'
#
loop_
_entity.id
_entity.type
_entity.pdbx_description
1 polymer ?
#
loop_
_entity_poly.entity_id
_entity_poly.type
_entity_poly.pdbx_seq_one_letter_code
_entity_poly.pdbx_strand_id
1 'polypeptide(L)'
;MNQRPATKPSFDSRQFTFALLCILLGSGSVTLALQTILGNQGIAGFFVSDSLRHSLIQAWSGQIDPVNQSAFIPFFPLLLYLLVAACCCWISGAFLICKIQKHAFPTALTDWGIRGFRWWLLPAVWEILRISSFILNWDSVESLLLATSPFWFAISIAGWLA
;
A
#
# COMPACT_ATOMS: atom_id res chain seq x y z
N MET A 1 -38.63 -14.63 30.37
CA MET A 1 -37.62 -13.70 29.83
C MET A 1 -36.33 -14.47 29.59
N ASN A 2 -36.08 -14.93 28.36
CA ASN A 2 -34.84 -15.62 28.02
C ASN A 2 -33.74 -14.59 27.76
N GLN A 3 -32.88 -14.36 28.76
CA GLN A 3 -31.65 -13.60 28.55
C GLN A 3 -30.71 -14.47 27.71
N ARG A 4 -30.55 -14.12 26.42
CA ARG A 4 -29.46 -14.67 25.60
C ARG A 4 -28.14 -14.29 26.27
N PRO A 5 -27.25 -15.23 26.58
CA PRO A 5 -25.93 -14.89 27.07
C PRO A 5 -25.23 -14.05 26.00
N ALA A 6 -24.72 -12.88 26.38
CA ALA A 6 -23.89 -12.06 25.52
C ALA A 6 -22.66 -12.90 25.13
N THR A 7 -22.67 -13.41 23.90
CA THR A 7 -21.51 -14.08 23.31
C THR A 7 -20.35 -13.10 23.36
N LYS A 8 -19.35 -13.41 24.19
CA LYS A 8 -18.03 -12.73 24.15
C LYS A 8 -17.59 -12.68 22.69
N PRO A 9 -17.13 -11.53 22.16
CA PRO A 9 -16.56 -11.48 20.83
C PRO A 9 -15.36 -12.44 20.81
N SER A 10 -15.53 -13.60 20.19
CA SER A 10 -14.46 -14.57 20.02
C SER A 10 -13.52 -13.99 18.98
N PHE A 11 -12.24 -13.88 19.33
CA PHE A 11 -11.19 -13.49 18.40
C PHE A 11 -11.16 -14.48 17.22
N ASP A 12 -11.48 -14.01 16.02
CA ASP A 12 -11.44 -14.83 14.81
C ASP A 12 -10.03 -14.77 14.20
N SER A 13 -9.27 -15.83 14.43
CA SER A 13 -7.90 -15.99 13.92
C SER A 13 -7.80 -15.86 12.40
N ARG A 14 -8.85 -16.24 11.65
CA ARG A 14 -8.86 -16.13 10.19
C ARG A 14 -8.93 -14.69 9.73
N GLN A 15 -9.76 -13.87 10.39
CA GLN A 15 -9.88 -12.45 10.10
C GLN A 15 -8.60 -11.69 10.43
N PHE A 16 -7.95 -12.05 11.55
CA PHE A 16 -6.66 -11.48 11.90
C PHE A 16 -5.58 -11.84 10.88
N THR A 17 -5.53 -13.11 10.44
CA THR A 17 -4.59 -13.55 9.40
C THR A 17 -4.83 -12.80 8.09
N PHE A 18 -6.10 -12.61 7.71
CA PHE A 18 -6.46 -11.86 6.51
C PHE A 18 -6.04 -10.38 6.60
N ALA A 19 -6.26 -9.72 7.74
CA ALA A 19 -5.79 -8.36 7.98
C ALA A 19 -4.26 -8.24 7.82
N LEU A 20 -3.53 -9.21 8.37
CA LEU A 20 -2.07 -9.25 8.29
C LEU A 20 -1.59 -9.46 6.84
N LEU A 21 -2.26 -10.33 6.09
CA LEU A 21 -2.01 -10.50 4.65
C LEU A 21 -2.30 -9.22 3.87
N CYS A 22 -3.38 -8.50 4.15
CA CYS A 22 -3.67 -7.22 3.50
C CYS A 22 -2.56 -6.20 3.73
N ILE A 23 -1.97 -6.16 4.92
CA ILE A 23 -0.88 -5.23 5.25
C ILE A 23 0.41 -5.64 4.55
N LEU A 24 0.79 -6.92 4.62
CA LEU A 24 2.00 -7.43 3.97
C LEU A 24 1.92 -7.28 2.45
N LEU A 25 0.84 -7.75 1.84
CA LEU A 25 0.65 -7.66 0.40
C LEU A 25 0.48 -6.21 -0.06
N GLY A 26 -0.33 -5.41 0.65
CA GLY A 26 -0.54 -4.00 0.32
C GLY A 26 0.75 -3.17 0.38
N SER A 27 1.55 -3.33 1.43
CA SER A 27 2.85 -2.64 1.53
C SER A 27 3.84 -3.12 0.48
N GLY A 28 3.92 -4.43 0.23
CA GLY A 28 4.74 -5.01 -0.85
C GLY A 28 4.38 -4.43 -2.22
N SER A 29 3.10 -4.34 -2.51
CA SER A 29 2.61 -3.84 -3.78
C SER A 29 2.81 -2.34 -3.97
N VAL A 30 2.57 -1.54 -2.93
CA VAL A 30 2.87 -0.10 -2.99
C VAL A 30 4.37 0.13 -3.15
N THR A 31 5.22 -0.73 -2.57
CA THR A 31 6.68 -0.69 -2.78
C THR A 31 7.03 -0.91 -4.26
N LEU A 32 6.49 -1.95 -4.90
CA LEU A 32 6.74 -2.24 -6.32
C LEU A 32 6.29 -1.09 -7.24
N ALA A 33 5.11 -0.55 -6.97
CA ALA A 33 4.59 0.56 -7.74
C ALA A 33 5.43 1.83 -7.58
N LEU A 34 5.83 2.17 -6.35
CA LEU A 34 6.71 3.30 -6.08
C LEU A 34 8.06 3.14 -6.77
N GLN A 35 8.64 1.94 -6.76
CA GLN A 35 9.88 1.68 -7.50
C GLN A 35 9.70 1.89 -9.00
N THR A 36 8.58 1.49 -9.58
CA THR A 36 8.33 1.74 -11.01
C THR A 36 8.17 3.23 -11.28
N ILE A 37 7.28 3.89 -10.54
CA ILE A 37 6.95 5.31 -10.74
C ILE A 37 8.19 6.17 -10.55
N LEU A 38 8.91 5.97 -9.44
CA LEU A 38 10.10 6.76 -9.10
C LEU A 38 11.38 6.23 -9.74
N GLY A 39 11.36 5.04 -10.34
CA GLY A 39 12.45 4.54 -11.17
C GLY A 39 12.54 5.27 -12.50
N ASN A 40 11.40 5.58 -13.11
CA ASN A 40 11.33 6.22 -14.43
C ASN A 40 10.97 7.71 -14.32
N GLN A 41 11.83 8.60 -14.81
CA GLN A 41 11.59 10.05 -14.69
C GLN A 41 10.36 10.52 -15.47
N GLY A 42 10.08 9.91 -16.63
CA GLY A 42 8.91 10.24 -17.42
C GLY A 42 7.58 9.98 -16.70
N ILE A 43 7.57 9.02 -15.76
CA ILE A 43 6.39 8.70 -14.96
C ILE A 43 6.39 9.52 -13.66
N ALA A 44 7.52 9.62 -12.97
CA ALA A 44 7.62 10.38 -11.72
C ALA A 44 7.24 11.84 -11.86
N GLY A 45 7.53 12.46 -13.02
CA GLY A 45 7.18 13.86 -13.28
C GLY A 45 5.67 14.16 -13.19
N PHE A 46 4.81 13.15 -13.31
CA PHE A 46 3.36 13.30 -13.10
C PHE A 46 2.94 13.32 -11.62
N PHE A 47 3.81 12.87 -10.71
CA PHE A 47 3.50 12.74 -9.29
C PHE A 47 4.28 13.72 -8.43
N VAL A 48 5.54 13.97 -8.79
CA VAL A 48 6.54 14.56 -7.91
C VAL A 48 7.50 15.45 -8.70
N SER A 49 7.90 16.60 -8.14
CA SER A 49 8.94 17.45 -8.75
C SER A 49 10.29 16.74 -8.76
N ASP A 50 11.16 17.06 -9.72
CA ASP A 50 12.48 16.43 -9.82
C ASP A 50 13.29 16.55 -8.51
N SER A 51 13.23 17.72 -7.85
CA SER A 51 13.88 17.96 -6.56
C SER A 51 13.38 17.05 -5.44
N LEU A 52 12.07 16.79 -5.38
CA LEU A 52 11.48 15.93 -4.37
C LEU A 52 11.72 14.45 -4.70
N ARG A 53 11.74 14.08 -5.99
CA ARG A 53 12.17 12.74 -6.45
C ARG A 53 13.60 12.45 -5.99
N HIS A 54 14.54 13.37 -6.24
CA HIS A 54 15.93 13.23 -5.80
C HIS A 54 16.04 13.07 -4.27
N SER A 55 15.31 13.89 -3.52
CA SER A 55 15.31 13.84 -2.05
C SER A 55 14.75 12.52 -1.52
N LEU A 56 13.66 12.01 -2.12
CA LEU A 56 13.05 10.74 -1.74
C LEU A 56 13.97 9.55 -2.07
N ILE A 57 14.58 9.54 -3.25
CA ILE A 57 15.51 8.48 -3.65
C ILE A 57 16.73 8.46 -2.71
N GLN A 58 17.29 9.63 -2.37
CA GLN A 58 18.38 9.71 -1.39
C GLN A 58 17.96 9.22 0.00
N ALA A 59 16.77 9.62 0.48
CA ALA A 59 16.25 9.17 1.77
C ALA A 59 16.05 7.65 1.86
N TRP A 60 15.78 7.00 0.72
CA TRP A 60 15.60 5.55 0.62
C TRP A 60 16.85 4.80 0.16
N SER A 61 18.02 5.44 0.23
CA SER A 61 19.31 4.86 -0.17
C SER A 61 19.36 4.41 -1.64
N GLY A 62 18.52 4.97 -2.49
CA GLY A 62 18.53 4.73 -3.91
C GLY A 62 19.65 5.49 -4.63
N GLN A 63 20.09 4.94 -5.75
CA GLN A 63 21.10 5.54 -6.61
C GLN A 63 20.44 6.03 -7.89
N ILE A 64 20.85 7.20 -8.37
CA ILE A 64 20.34 7.76 -9.62
C ILE A 64 21.46 7.64 -10.63
N ASP A 65 21.18 6.95 -11.73
CA ASP A 65 22.09 6.90 -12.87
C ASP A 65 22.04 8.26 -13.58
N PRO A 66 23.12 9.06 -13.56
CA PRO A 66 23.14 10.38 -14.17
C PRO A 66 23.02 10.33 -15.70
N VAL A 67 23.28 9.18 -16.33
CA VAL A 67 23.27 9.03 -17.79
C VAL A 67 21.86 8.75 -18.32
N ASN A 68 21.13 7.86 -17.66
CA ASN A 68 19.78 7.44 -18.09
C ASN A 68 18.65 8.11 -17.31
N GLN A 69 18.99 8.90 -16.28
CA GLN A 69 18.07 9.48 -15.29
C GLN A 69 17.13 8.44 -14.62
N SER A 70 17.48 7.16 -14.74
CA SER A 70 16.82 6.05 -14.08
C SER A 70 17.29 5.97 -12.64
N ALA A 71 16.35 5.74 -11.73
CA ALA A 71 16.67 5.59 -10.32
C ALA A 71 16.56 4.12 -9.92
N PHE A 72 17.63 3.60 -9.33
CA PHE A 72 17.61 2.31 -8.66
C PHE A 72 17.27 2.52 -7.20
N ILE A 73 16.04 2.16 -6.81
CA ILE A 73 15.60 2.20 -5.42
C ILE A 73 15.64 0.77 -4.88
N PRO A 74 16.41 0.46 -3.83
CA PRO A 74 16.46 -0.89 -3.28
C PRO A 74 15.10 -1.29 -2.68
N PHE A 75 14.61 -2.48 -3.03
CA PHE A 75 13.27 -2.95 -2.64
C PHE A 75 13.13 -3.14 -1.13
N PHE A 76 14.08 -3.84 -0.51
CA PHE A 76 13.99 -4.20 0.91
C PHE A 76 13.96 -3.00 1.86
N PRO A 77 14.84 -1.99 1.71
CA PRO A 77 14.78 -0.78 2.55
C PRO A 77 13.46 -0.03 2.39
N LEU A 78 13.00 0.15 1.14
CA LEU A 78 11.73 0.84 0.86
C LEU A 78 10.54 0.09 1.47
N LEU A 79 10.50 -1.23 1.29
CA LEU A 79 9.48 -2.10 1.88
C LEU A 79 9.48 -1.98 3.40
N LEU A 80 10.66 -1.98 4.04
CA LEU A 80 10.77 -1.87 5.49
C LEU A 80 10.18 -0.53 5.99
N TYR A 81 10.50 0.59 5.34
CA TYR A 81 9.93 1.89 5.69
C TYR A 81 8.41 1.90 5.58
N LEU A 82 7.88 1.37 4.47
CA LEU A 82 6.43 1.32 4.22
C LEU A 82 5.73 0.35 5.17
N LEU A 83 6.35 -0.78 5.50
CA LEU A 83 5.82 -1.75 6.46
C LEU A 83 5.77 -1.16 7.86
N VAL A 84 6.82 -0.46 8.30
CA VAL A 84 6.84 0.22 9.59
C VAL A 84 5.75 1.29 9.65
N ALA A 85 5.63 2.12 8.61
CA ALA A 85 4.57 3.12 8.52
C ALA A 85 3.17 2.47 8.54
N ALA A 86 2.97 1.38 7.79
CA ALA A 86 1.72 0.63 7.77
C ALA A 86 1.38 0.05 9.15
N CYS A 87 2.35 -0.58 9.84
CA CYS A 87 2.17 -1.09 11.19
C CYS A 87 1.82 0.04 12.18
N CYS A 88 2.50 1.18 12.11
CA CYS A 88 2.20 2.35 12.93
C CYS A 88 0.77 2.88 12.68
N CYS A 89 0.36 3.01 11.42
CA CYS A 89 -1.00 3.41 11.05
C CYS A 89 -2.05 2.38 11.46
N TRP A 90 -1.72 1.09 11.39
CA TRP A 90 -2.61 0.01 11.80
C TRP A 90 -2.86 0.05 13.32
N ILE A 91 -1.81 0.14 14.12
CA ILE A 91 -1.90 0.21 15.58
C ILE A 91 -2.58 1.51 16.02
N SER A 92 -2.18 2.64 15.43
CA SER A 92 -2.74 3.96 15.79
C SER A 92 -4.23 4.07 15.44
N GLY A 93 -4.64 3.56 14.28
CA GLY A 93 -6.03 3.51 13.87
C GLY A 93 -6.87 2.61 14.77
N ALA A 94 -6.36 1.41 15.11
CA ALA A 94 -7.01 0.51 16.05
C ALA A 94 -7.16 1.15 17.45
N PHE A 95 -6.15 1.87 17.92
CA PHE A 95 -6.19 2.60 19.18
C PHE A 95 -7.24 3.73 19.16
N LEU A 96 -7.30 4.50 18.09
CA LEU A 96 -8.31 5.55 17.90
C LEU A 96 -9.73 4.98 17.90
N ILE A 97 -9.97 3.90 17.15
CA ILE A 97 -11.27 3.22 17.10
C ILE A 97 -11.64 2.67 18.48
N CYS A 98 -10.69 2.05 19.19
CA CYS A 98 -10.88 1.56 20.56
C CYS A 98 -11.30 2.71 21.51
N LYS A 99 -10.66 3.89 21.37
CA LYS A 99 -10.94 5.06 22.21
C LYS A 99 -12.30 5.69 21.90
N ILE A 100 -12.66 5.79 20.62
CA ILE A 100 -13.91 6.45 20.17
C ILE A 100 -15.13 5.53 20.37
N GLN A 101 -15.02 4.26 19.98
CA GLN A 101 -16.15 3.33 19.90
C GLN A 101 -16.24 2.39 21.12
N LYS A 102 -15.29 2.45 22.07
CA LYS A 102 -15.19 1.57 23.26
C LYS A 102 -15.21 0.06 22.93
N HIS A 103 -14.81 -0.30 21.72
CA HIS A 103 -14.67 -1.71 21.31
C HIS A 103 -13.42 -2.35 21.91
N ALA A 104 -13.42 -3.67 22.00
CA ALA A 104 -12.23 -4.42 22.36
C ALA A 104 -11.12 -4.16 21.33
N PHE A 105 -9.92 -3.78 21.80
CA PHE A 105 -8.74 -3.53 20.97
C PHE A 105 -8.47 -4.59 19.89
N PRO A 106 -8.51 -5.92 20.17
CA PRO A 106 -8.24 -6.90 19.14
C PRO A 106 -9.28 -6.90 18.01
N THR A 107 -10.55 -6.62 18.32
CA THR A 107 -11.62 -6.53 17.32
C THR A 107 -11.47 -5.27 16.46
N ALA A 108 -11.10 -4.15 17.06
CA ALA A 108 -10.81 -2.90 16.34
C ALA A 108 -9.59 -3.06 15.42
N LEU A 109 -8.57 -3.78 15.88
CA LEU A 109 -7.36 -4.05 15.10
C LEU A 109 -7.66 -4.91 13.88
N THR A 110 -8.46 -5.97 14.02
CA THR A 110 -8.88 -6.79 12.86
C THR A 110 -9.75 -6.00 11.89
N ASP A 111 -10.75 -5.27 12.38
CA ASP A 111 -11.70 -4.55 11.50
C ASP A 111 -11.00 -3.42 10.73
N TRP A 112 -10.13 -2.64 11.40
CA TRP A 112 -9.34 -1.60 10.73
C TRP A 112 -8.33 -2.17 9.75
N GLY A 113 -7.67 -3.28 10.10
CA GLY A 113 -6.72 -3.94 9.22
C GLY A 113 -7.38 -4.40 7.91
N ILE A 114 -8.58 -4.96 8.00
CA ILE A 114 -9.33 -5.39 6.82
C ILE A 114 -9.87 -4.20 6.04
N ARG A 115 -10.61 -3.29 6.68
CA ARG A 115 -11.29 -2.20 5.96
C ARG A 115 -10.32 -1.17 5.41
N GLY A 116 -9.30 -0.81 6.20
CA GLY A 116 -8.27 0.14 5.78
C GLY A 116 -7.38 -0.45 4.70
N PHE A 117 -6.66 -1.55 5.00
CA PHE A 117 -5.62 -2.03 4.09
C PHE A 117 -6.14 -2.81 2.88
N ARG A 118 -7.43 -3.16 2.80
CA ARG A 118 -7.99 -3.74 1.57
C ARG A 118 -7.86 -2.82 0.36
N TRP A 119 -7.94 -1.50 0.56
CA TRP A 119 -7.75 -0.53 -0.52
C TRP A 119 -6.31 -0.50 -1.04
N TRP A 120 -5.34 -0.92 -0.22
CA TRP A 120 -3.94 -1.03 -0.61
C TRP A 120 -3.65 -2.24 -1.51
N LEU A 121 -4.64 -3.13 -1.73
CA LEU A 121 -4.56 -4.21 -2.71
C LEU A 121 -4.91 -3.76 -4.13
N LEU A 122 -5.57 -2.62 -4.33
CA LEU A 122 -5.87 -2.10 -5.67
C LEU A 122 -4.60 -1.81 -6.49
N PRO A 123 -3.60 -1.11 -5.94
CA PRO A 123 -2.31 -0.93 -6.61
C PRO A 123 -1.60 -2.26 -6.88
N ALA A 124 -1.80 -3.28 -6.03
CA ALA A 124 -1.26 -4.62 -6.23
C ALA A 124 -1.77 -5.28 -7.51
N VAL A 125 -3.09 -5.29 -7.67
CA VAL A 125 -3.74 -5.85 -8.85
C VAL A 125 -3.25 -5.11 -10.10
N TRP A 126 -3.11 -3.79 -10.00
CA TRP A 126 -2.65 -2.96 -11.12
C TRP A 126 -1.20 -3.25 -11.54
N GLU A 127 -0.29 -3.38 -10.57
CA GLU A 127 1.11 -3.74 -10.84
C GLU A 127 1.25 -5.16 -11.40
N ILE A 128 0.47 -6.13 -10.89
CA ILE A 128 0.46 -7.50 -11.42
C ILE A 128 0.00 -7.51 -12.88
N LEU A 129 -1.04 -6.74 -13.22
CA LEU A 129 -1.48 -6.57 -14.60
C LEU A 129 -0.40 -5.95 -15.47
N ARG A 130 0.34 -4.97 -14.95
CA ARG A 130 1.45 -4.34 -15.69
C ARG A 130 2.57 -5.33 -15.96
N ILE A 131 3.05 -6.02 -14.94
CA ILE A 131 4.12 -7.03 -15.06
C ILE A 131 3.69 -8.15 -16.01
N SER A 132 2.44 -8.58 -15.93
CA SER A 132 1.89 -9.59 -16.83
C SER A 132 1.83 -9.10 -18.28
N SER A 133 1.44 -7.85 -18.51
CA SER A 133 1.44 -7.22 -19.85
C SER A 133 2.85 -7.10 -20.42
N PHE A 134 3.83 -6.78 -19.58
CA PHE A 134 5.24 -6.75 -19.95
C PHE A 134 5.76 -8.14 -20.36
N ILE A 135 5.45 -9.19 -19.58
CA ILE A 135 5.85 -10.58 -19.92
C ILE A 135 5.23 -11.04 -21.24
N LEU A 136 4.01 -10.58 -21.55
CA LEU A 136 3.30 -10.90 -22.80
C LEU A 136 3.70 -10.00 -23.97
N ASN A 137 4.63 -9.05 -23.79
CA ASN A 137 5.04 -8.04 -24.78
C ASN A 137 3.87 -7.21 -25.33
N TRP A 138 2.95 -6.78 -24.46
CA TRP A 138 1.81 -5.93 -24.83
C TRP A 138 2.06 -4.46 -24.51
N ASP A 139 2.95 -3.83 -25.28
CA ASP A 139 3.42 -2.46 -25.05
C ASP A 139 2.29 -1.42 -24.93
N SER A 140 1.24 -1.57 -25.74
CA SER A 140 0.06 -0.69 -25.71
C SER A 140 -0.71 -0.78 -24.40
N VAL A 141 -0.83 -1.99 -23.84
CA VAL A 141 -1.53 -2.24 -22.58
C VAL A 141 -0.67 -1.75 -21.42
N GLU A 142 0.63 -2.04 -21.45
CA GLU A 142 1.57 -1.53 -20.44
C GLU A 142 1.55 0.00 -20.38
N SER A 143 1.60 0.68 -21.53
CA SER A 143 1.55 2.14 -21.61
C SER A 143 0.25 2.71 -21.03
N LEU A 144 -0.90 2.06 -21.31
CA LEU A 144 -2.20 2.44 -20.75
C LEU A 144 -2.23 2.25 -19.23
N LEU A 145 -1.71 1.13 -18.73
CA LEU A 145 -1.65 0.83 -17.29
C LEU A 145 -0.76 1.83 -16.55
N LEU A 146 0.36 2.25 -17.16
CA LEU A 146 1.24 3.27 -16.62
C LEU A 146 0.57 4.64 -16.58
N ALA A 147 -0.10 5.04 -17.66
CA ALA A 147 -0.78 6.33 -17.75
C ALA A 147 -1.96 6.47 -16.77
N THR A 148 -2.63 5.37 -16.45
CA THR A 148 -3.78 5.35 -15.53
C THR A 148 -3.41 4.99 -14.09
N SER A 149 -2.15 4.62 -13.83
CA SER A 149 -1.64 4.33 -12.48
C SER A 149 -1.94 5.46 -11.45
N PRO A 150 -1.73 6.76 -11.75
CA PRO A 150 -2.05 7.84 -10.80
C PRO A 150 -3.51 7.85 -10.35
N PHE A 151 -4.43 7.54 -11.26
CA PHE A 151 -5.86 7.51 -10.97
C PHE A 151 -6.22 6.40 -9.99
N TRP A 152 -5.66 5.20 -10.15
CA TRP A 152 -5.90 4.08 -9.24
C TRP A 152 -5.25 4.29 -7.87
N PHE A 153 -4.09 4.93 -7.83
CA PHE A 153 -3.49 5.39 -6.58
C PHE A 153 -4.39 6.38 -5.85
N ALA A 154 -4.96 7.37 -6.56
CA ALA A 154 -5.89 8.31 -5.97
C ALA A 154 -7.15 7.61 -5.43
N ILE A 155 -7.73 6.66 -6.16
CA ILE A 155 -8.87 5.85 -5.68
C ILE A 155 -8.51 5.06 -4.42
N SER A 156 -7.33 4.46 -4.40
CA SER A 156 -6.87 3.64 -3.26
C SER A 156 -6.73 4.50 -1.99
N ILE A 157 -6.18 5.71 -2.13
CA ILE A 157 -6.06 6.67 -1.03
C ILE A 157 -7.45 7.18 -0.61
N ALA A 158 -8.32 7.52 -1.57
CA ALA A 158 -9.67 7.98 -1.28
C ALA A 158 -10.48 6.92 -0.53
N GLY A 159 -10.40 5.65 -0.95
CA GLY A 159 -11.04 4.54 -0.28
C GLY A 159 -10.46 4.26 1.12
N TRP A 160 -9.17 4.48 1.33
CA TRP A 160 -8.53 4.37 2.64
C TRP A 160 -8.98 5.46 3.63
N LEU A 161 -9.34 6.65 3.13
CA LEU A 161 -9.77 7.79 3.93
C LEU A 161 -11.29 7.86 4.19
N ALA A 162 -12.09 7.06 3.47
CA ALA A 162 -13.56 7.03 3.55
C ALA A 162 -14.07 6.20 4.74
#